data_AF-A0A165SPJ9-F1
#
_entry.id   AF-A0A165SPJ9-F1
#
_cell.length_a   1.000
_cell.length_b   1.000
_cell.length_c   1.000
_cell.angle_alpha   90.00
_cell.angle_beta   90.00
_cell.angle_gamma   90.00
#
_symmetry.space_group_name_H-M   'P 1'
#
loop_
_entity.id
_entity.type
_entity.pdbx_description
1 polymer ?
#
loop_
_entity_poly.entity_id
_entity_poly.type
_entity_poly.pdbx_seq_one_letter_code
_entity_poly.pdbx_strand_id
1 'polypeptide(L)'
;MSPASSTTHAVVSVETFSFALIPGDRISQGLFENYGTWGPLVTFSKPGNRVRMTPSKFKDQLIPDDPANTVLATCRLGEMLIGQAFATTWGCDSVDDSGKKTTVGWITQLVVDKSYRGRGIALLHTLMVSDAFQGVSVLGVASSHPATCAALARLARTAVGSLDLDFTHTHARDVLAQTPVRYLDDAELHGSLFGGDHPRGAVCSIFTRFYIDHEEPLRVLQTFKDVENWSLGELHEGYEFLVVVSRDK
;
A
#
# COMPACT_ATOMS: atom_id res chain seq x y z
N MET A 1 2.92 -66.69 -5.98
CA MET A 1 3.62 -65.41 -6.24
C MET A 1 2.59 -64.30 -6.09
N SER A 2 2.59 -63.61 -4.96
CA SER A 2 1.70 -62.47 -4.71
C SER A 2 2.36 -61.19 -5.25
N PRO A 3 1.62 -60.27 -5.88
CA PRO A 3 2.21 -59.03 -6.37
C PRO A 3 2.41 -58.07 -5.19
N ALA A 4 3.62 -57.51 -5.09
CA ALA A 4 3.93 -56.44 -4.15
C ALA A 4 3.16 -55.17 -4.57
N SER A 5 2.29 -54.69 -3.69
CA SER A 5 1.68 -53.37 -3.78
C SER A 5 2.77 -52.31 -3.57
N SER A 6 3.13 -51.59 -4.63
CA SER A 6 3.99 -50.42 -4.55
C SER A 6 3.15 -49.23 -4.09
N THR A 7 3.28 -48.88 -2.82
CA THR A 7 2.67 -47.68 -2.25
C THR A 7 3.48 -46.46 -2.69
N THR A 8 2.99 -45.74 -3.70
CA THR A 8 3.56 -44.46 -4.12
C THR A 8 3.29 -43.43 -3.02
N HIS A 9 4.31 -43.10 -2.22
CA HIS A 9 4.24 -41.98 -1.29
C HIS A 9 4.19 -40.67 -2.08
N ALA A 10 3.05 -39.99 -2.04
CA ALA A 10 2.94 -38.62 -2.53
C ALA A 10 3.83 -37.72 -1.67
N VAL A 11 4.93 -37.23 -2.25
CA VAL A 11 5.72 -36.17 -1.65
C VAL A 11 4.88 -34.90 -1.71
N VAL A 12 4.28 -34.52 -0.58
CA VAL A 12 3.65 -33.20 -0.43
C VAL A 12 4.79 -32.19 -0.34
N SER A 13 5.04 -31.45 -1.44
CA SER A 13 5.94 -30.31 -1.41
C SER A 13 5.30 -29.20 -0.58
N VAL A 14 5.86 -28.94 0.60
CA VAL A 14 5.46 -27.79 1.42
C VAL A 14 6.10 -26.54 0.83
N GLU A 15 5.30 -25.66 0.25
CA GLU A 15 5.74 -24.33 -0.15
C GLU A 15 6.21 -23.55 1.09
N THR A 16 7.48 -23.17 1.12
CA THR A 16 8.06 -22.42 2.24
C THR A 16 8.24 -20.96 1.81
N PHE A 17 7.47 -20.08 2.44
CA PHE A 17 7.58 -18.64 2.27
C PHE A 17 8.58 -18.06 3.26
N SER A 18 9.45 -17.18 2.79
CA SER A 18 10.39 -16.43 3.63
C SER A 18 10.06 -14.94 3.58
N PHE A 19 10.20 -14.29 4.73
CA PHE A 19 10.00 -12.84 4.87
C PHE A 19 11.31 -12.21 5.35
N ALA A 20 11.66 -11.05 4.80
CA ALA A 20 12.84 -10.32 5.20
C ALA A 20 12.57 -8.82 5.26
N LEU A 21 13.24 -8.15 6.20
CA LEU A 21 13.27 -6.71 6.36
C LEU A 21 14.61 -6.17 5.86
N ILE A 22 14.55 -5.14 5.03
CA ILE A 22 15.70 -4.45 4.46
C ILE A 22 15.62 -2.98 4.88
N PRO A 23 16.61 -2.47 5.63
CA PRO A 23 16.70 -1.05 5.98
C PRO A 23 16.88 -0.16 4.75
N GLY A 24 16.37 1.07 4.81
CA GLY A 24 16.27 2.01 3.70
C GLY A 24 17.59 2.32 3.01
N ASP A 25 18.68 2.43 3.78
CA ASP A 25 20.04 2.70 3.30
C ASP A 25 20.58 1.60 2.38
N ARG A 26 20.04 0.39 2.49
CA ARG A 26 20.40 -0.77 1.66
C ARG A 26 19.50 -0.91 0.43
N ILE A 27 18.54 -0.02 0.21
CA ILE A 27 17.60 -0.09 -0.90
C ILE A 27 18.11 0.74 -2.08
N SER A 28 18.43 0.06 -3.18
CA SER A 28 18.89 0.72 -4.40
C SER A 28 17.79 0.90 -5.45
N GLN A 29 16.73 0.08 -5.39
CA GLN A 29 15.60 0.07 -6.32
C GLN A 29 14.45 -0.76 -5.74
N GLY A 30 13.25 -0.62 -6.32
CA GLY A 30 12.18 -1.60 -6.13
C GLY A 30 12.61 -2.95 -6.71
N LEU A 31 12.41 -4.04 -5.97
CA LEU A 31 12.85 -5.37 -6.37
C LEU A 31 11.80 -6.09 -7.25
N PHE A 32 10.61 -5.50 -7.39
CA PHE A 32 9.44 -6.13 -8.02
C PHE A 32 8.79 -5.22 -9.08
N GLU A 33 8.64 -5.73 -10.32
CA GLU A 33 8.22 -4.95 -11.51
C GLU A 33 6.71 -5.08 -11.87
N ASN A 34 5.85 -5.43 -10.91
CA ASN A 34 4.43 -5.72 -11.17
C ASN A 34 3.46 -4.61 -10.72
N TYR A 35 3.84 -3.34 -10.80
CA TYR A 35 3.01 -2.21 -10.33
C TYR A 35 1.72 -2.01 -11.14
N GLY A 36 1.70 -2.45 -12.40
CA GLY A 36 0.57 -2.29 -13.33
C GLY A 36 1.01 -1.79 -14.69
N THR A 37 0.06 -1.31 -15.49
CA THR A 37 0.28 -0.66 -16.78
C THR A 37 -0.19 0.78 -16.74
N TRP A 38 0.34 1.63 -17.61
CA TRP A 38 -0.12 3.00 -17.74
C TRP A 38 -1.52 3.07 -18.37
N GLY A 39 -2.35 3.97 -17.83
CA GLY A 39 -3.70 4.22 -18.32
C GLY A 39 -3.72 5.17 -19.53
N PRO A 40 -4.91 5.48 -20.06
CA PRO A 40 -5.07 6.28 -21.27
C PRO A 40 -4.57 7.72 -21.17
N LEU A 41 -4.55 8.30 -19.96
CA LEU A 41 -4.20 9.70 -19.74
C LEU A 41 -2.70 9.95 -19.47
N VAL A 42 -1.86 8.92 -19.54
CA VAL A 42 -0.41 9.08 -19.37
C VAL A 42 0.18 9.94 -20.50
N THR A 43 0.99 10.95 -20.15
CA THR A 43 1.60 11.87 -21.14
C THR A 43 3.07 11.58 -21.40
N PHE A 44 3.76 10.91 -20.47
CA PHE A 44 5.19 10.63 -20.53
C PHE A 44 5.52 9.17 -20.92
N SER A 45 4.51 8.33 -21.15
CA SER A 45 4.65 6.95 -21.59
C SER A 45 3.55 6.60 -22.59
N LYS A 46 3.47 5.33 -23.01
CA LYS A 46 2.37 4.83 -23.84
C LYS A 46 1.35 4.09 -22.95
N PRO A 47 0.05 4.32 -23.14
CA PRO A 47 -0.98 3.48 -22.52
C PRO A 47 -0.73 2.00 -22.78
N GLY A 48 -0.98 1.15 -21.79
CA GLY A 48 -0.74 -0.30 -21.84
C GLY A 48 0.71 -0.72 -21.61
N ASN A 49 1.69 0.18 -21.65
CA ASN A 49 3.05 -0.15 -21.24
C ASN A 49 3.09 -0.41 -19.73
N ARG A 50 3.93 -1.35 -19.30
CA ARG A 50 4.19 -1.56 -17.87
C ARG A 50 4.75 -0.31 -17.22
N VAL A 51 4.26 -0.02 -16.01
CA VAL A 51 4.87 0.95 -15.12
C VAL A 51 6.27 0.45 -14.78
N ARG A 52 7.27 1.24 -15.16
CA ARG A 52 8.68 1.01 -14.80
C ARG A 52 9.23 2.28 -14.19
N MET A 53 9.82 2.16 -13.01
CA MET A 53 10.59 3.22 -12.38
C MET A 53 12.06 2.88 -12.54
N THR A 54 12.85 3.84 -13.01
CA THR A 54 14.30 3.71 -12.95
C THR A 54 14.74 3.72 -11.48
N PRO A 55 15.89 3.13 -11.12
CA PRO A 55 16.41 3.20 -9.75
C PRO A 55 16.53 4.64 -9.23
N SER A 56 16.93 5.58 -10.10
CA SER A 56 17.01 7.00 -9.76
C SER A 56 15.62 7.59 -9.44
N LYS A 57 14.61 7.32 -10.27
CA LYS A 57 13.24 7.80 -10.00
C LYS A 57 12.63 7.12 -8.78
N PHE A 58 12.94 5.85 -8.54
CA PHE A 58 12.53 5.12 -7.33
C PHE A 58 13.08 5.78 -6.08
N LYS A 59 14.39 6.07 -6.07
CA LYS A 59 15.04 6.80 -4.97
C LYS A 59 14.40 8.16 -4.75
N ASP A 60 14.30 8.96 -5.80
CA ASP A 60 13.73 10.30 -5.73
C ASP A 60 12.28 10.34 -5.22
N GLN A 61 11.44 9.41 -5.67
CA GLN A 61 10.00 9.49 -5.40
C GLN A 61 9.57 8.79 -4.11
N LEU A 62 10.26 7.70 -3.73
CA LEU A 62 9.79 6.79 -2.66
C LEU A 62 10.75 6.73 -1.47
N ILE A 63 12.02 7.11 -1.63
CA ILE A 63 12.99 7.11 -0.54
C ILE A 63 13.24 8.57 -0.15
N PRO A 64 12.91 8.98 1.09
CA PRO A 64 13.34 10.28 1.60
C PRO A 64 14.86 10.47 1.51
N ASP A 65 15.30 11.72 1.53
CA ASP A 65 16.73 12.07 1.55
C ASP A 65 17.47 11.41 2.73
N ASP A 66 16.80 11.28 3.88
CA ASP A 66 17.22 10.43 4.99
C ASP A 66 16.45 9.10 5.00
N PRO A 67 17.08 7.99 4.58
CA PRO A 67 16.43 6.69 4.53
C PRO A 67 16.36 5.97 5.88
N ALA A 68 16.84 6.56 6.98
CA ALA A 68 16.90 5.89 8.30
C ALA A 68 15.54 5.36 8.78
N ASN A 69 14.46 6.08 8.44
CA ASN A 69 13.09 5.74 8.82
C ASN A 69 12.32 5.00 7.73
N THR A 70 13.04 4.37 6.80
CA THR A 70 12.46 3.68 5.65
C THR A 70 12.81 2.20 5.68
N VAL A 71 11.84 1.35 5.36
CA VAL A 71 11.97 -0.11 5.45
C VAL A 71 11.27 -0.78 4.27
N LEU A 72 11.89 -1.84 3.76
CA LEU A 72 11.32 -2.73 2.76
C LEU A 72 11.12 -4.11 3.35
N ALA A 73 9.87 -4.56 3.40
CA ALA A 73 9.53 -5.96 3.62
C ALA A 73 9.48 -6.69 2.28
N THR A 74 10.03 -7.90 2.23
CA THR A 74 9.98 -8.78 1.06
C THR A 74 9.39 -10.13 1.44
N CYS A 75 8.71 -10.77 0.49
CA CYS A 75 8.22 -12.13 0.60
C CYS A 75 8.74 -12.95 -0.58
N ARG A 76 9.39 -14.08 -0.30
CA ARG A 76 9.92 -14.99 -1.33
C ARG A 76 9.37 -16.40 -1.18
N LEU A 77 9.22 -17.10 -2.29
CA LEU A 77 9.02 -18.55 -2.35
C LEU A 77 10.32 -19.16 -2.89
N GLY A 78 11.12 -19.74 -1.98
CA GLY A 78 12.52 -20.05 -2.27
C GLY A 78 13.30 -18.79 -2.70
N GLU A 79 13.93 -18.84 -3.87
CA GLU A 79 14.68 -17.70 -4.43
C GLU A 79 13.78 -16.68 -5.16
N MET A 80 12.52 -17.01 -5.45
CA MET A 80 11.62 -16.15 -6.20
C MET A 80 11.01 -15.07 -5.30
N LEU A 81 11.26 -13.79 -5.60
CA LEU A 81 10.52 -12.70 -4.98
C LEU A 81 9.08 -12.71 -5.48
N ILE A 82 8.11 -12.82 -4.57
CA ILE A 82 6.68 -12.86 -4.90
C ILE A 82 5.90 -11.67 -4.34
N GLY A 83 6.53 -10.82 -3.53
CA GLY A 83 5.92 -9.58 -3.10
C GLY A 83 6.86 -8.72 -2.28
N GLN A 84 6.52 -7.43 -2.20
CA GLN A 84 7.24 -6.45 -1.42
C GLN A 84 6.30 -5.38 -0.88
N ALA A 85 6.67 -4.81 0.27
CA ALA A 85 6.03 -3.62 0.82
C ALA A 85 7.10 -2.62 1.24
N PHE A 86 7.02 -1.41 0.72
CA PHE A 86 7.88 -0.30 1.06
C PHE A 86 7.13 0.66 1.95
N ALA A 87 7.78 1.11 3.02
CA ALA A 87 7.16 2.04 3.95
C ALA A 87 8.18 2.96 4.62
N THR A 88 7.69 4.13 5.01
CA THR A 88 8.47 5.20 5.61
C THR A 88 7.71 5.74 6.82
N THR A 89 8.44 6.11 7.88
CA THR A 89 7.86 6.74 9.07
C THR A 89 8.33 8.16 9.27
N TRP A 90 7.47 9.03 9.81
CA TRP A 90 7.81 10.39 10.23
C TRP A 90 6.97 10.83 11.40
N GLY A 91 7.44 11.85 12.12
CA GLY A 91 6.67 12.52 13.15
C GLY A 91 5.80 13.61 12.56
N CYS A 92 4.60 13.77 13.12
CA CYS A 92 3.77 14.95 12.90
C CYS A 92 3.74 15.78 14.19
N ASP A 93 3.62 17.10 14.04
CA ASP A 93 3.44 18.00 15.20
C ASP A 93 2.07 17.88 15.86
N SER A 94 1.10 17.26 15.19
CA SER A 94 -0.18 16.89 15.77
C SER A 94 0.00 15.87 16.90
N VAL A 95 -0.82 15.98 17.94
CA VAL A 95 -0.83 15.05 19.07
C VAL A 95 -2.04 14.12 18.99
N ASP A 96 -1.86 12.88 19.44
CA ASP A 96 -2.95 11.94 19.64
C ASP A 96 -3.74 12.28 20.93
N ASP A 97 -4.84 11.56 21.17
CA ASP A 97 -5.69 11.73 22.36
C ASP A 97 -4.93 11.53 23.69
N SER A 98 -3.78 10.86 23.67
CA SER A 98 -2.92 10.67 24.85
C SER A 98 -1.94 11.84 25.09
N GLY A 99 -1.94 12.84 24.22
CA GLY A 99 -1.03 13.98 24.26
C GLY A 99 0.38 13.66 23.71
N LYS A 100 0.55 12.51 23.05
CA LYS A 100 1.83 12.12 22.43
C LYS A 100 1.88 12.63 20.99
N LYS A 101 3.06 13.06 20.54
CA LYS A 101 3.29 13.36 19.12
C LYS A 101 2.91 12.18 18.24
N THR A 102 2.14 12.48 17.20
CA THR A 102 1.72 11.51 16.20
C THR A 102 2.93 11.00 15.43
N THR A 103 3.05 9.69 15.28
CA THR A 103 4.06 9.08 14.42
C THR A 103 3.35 8.32 13.32
N VAL A 104 3.57 8.76 12.08
CA VAL A 104 2.98 8.17 10.89
C VAL A 104 3.86 7.04 10.39
N GLY A 105 3.23 5.94 9.99
CA GLY A 105 3.83 4.91 9.15
C GLY A 105 3.07 4.82 7.85
N TRP A 106 3.72 5.19 6.75
CA TRP A 106 3.09 5.26 5.44
C TRP A 106 3.60 4.17 4.52
N ILE A 107 2.67 3.45 3.91
CA ILE A 107 2.97 2.44 2.89
C ILE A 107 3.01 3.14 1.54
N THR A 108 4.20 3.30 0.95
CA THR A 108 4.34 3.95 -0.37
C THR A 108 4.09 2.97 -1.51
N GLN A 109 4.39 1.70 -1.28
CA GLN A 109 4.24 0.65 -2.30
C GLN A 109 3.92 -0.68 -1.62
N LEU A 110 2.82 -1.32 -2.02
CA LEU A 110 2.54 -2.72 -1.72
C LEU A 110 2.28 -3.44 -3.04
N VAL A 111 3.14 -4.39 -3.39
CA VAL A 111 2.98 -5.19 -4.62
C VAL A 111 3.14 -6.66 -4.29
N VAL A 112 2.20 -7.47 -4.75
CA VAL A 112 2.21 -8.93 -4.64
C VAL A 112 2.00 -9.51 -6.03
N ASP A 113 2.74 -10.55 -6.37
CA ASP A 113 2.55 -11.29 -7.61
C ASP A 113 1.09 -11.71 -7.75
N LYS A 114 0.56 -11.59 -8.97
CA LYS A 114 -0.85 -11.90 -9.26
C LYS A 114 -1.25 -13.32 -8.86
N SER A 115 -0.32 -14.26 -8.94
CA SER A 115 -0.53 -15.69 -8.64
C SER A 115 -0.54 -15.97 -7.13
N TYR A 116 -0.08 -15.02 -6.32
CA TYR A 116 0.10 -15.14 -4.87
C TYR A 116 -0.64 -14.04 -4.08
N ARG A 117 -1.62 -13.38 -4.70
CA ARG A 117 -2.45 -12.35 -4.05
C ARG A 117 -3.18 -12.91 -2.82
N GLY A 118 -3.54 -12.02 -1.90
CA GLY A 118 -4.07 -12.38 -0.57
C GLY A 118 -3.01 -12.46 0.53
N ARG A 119 -1.72 -12.34 0.18
CA ARG A 119 -0.59 -12.33 1.13
C ARG A 119 -0.15 -10.92 1.54
N GLY A 120 -0.78 -9.86 1.02
CA GLY A 120 -0.37 -8.47 1.27
C GLY A 120 -0.34 -8.10 2.76
N ILE A 121 -1.28 -8.60 3.54
CA ILE A 121 -1.31 -8.35 4.99
C ILE A 121 -0.08 -8.92 5.72
N ALA A 122 0.48 -10.04 5.25
CA ALA A 122 1.67 -10.64 5.86
C ALA A 122 2.91 -9.76 5.67
N LEU A 123 3.06 -9.16 4.48
CA LEU A 123 4.11 -8.16 4.22
C LEU A 123 3.95 -6.93 5.12
N LEU A 124 2.72 -6.45 5.30
CA LEU A 124 2.45 -5.33 6.19
C LEU A 124 2.76 -5.68 7.66
N HIS A 125 2.39 -6.88 8.12
CA HIS A 125 2.80 -7.36 9.44
C HIS A 125 4.32 -7.44 9.59
N THR A 126 5.05 -7.88 8.55
CA THR A 126 6.51 -7.86 8.56
C THR A 126 7.05 -6.45 8.76
N LEU A 127 6.47 -5.43 8.12
CA LEU A 127 6.87 -4.03 8.38
C LEU A 127 6.65 -3.63 9.84
N MET A 128 5.54 -4.05 10.45
CA MET A 128 5.18 -3.65 11.82
C MET A 128 6.14 -4.16 12.90
N VAL A 129 6.93 -5.20 12.63
CA VAL A 129 7.93 -5.70 13.60
C VAL A 129 9.29 -4.99 13.50
N SER A 130 9.46 -4.10 12.52
CA SER A 130 10.68 -3.30 12.41
C SER A 130 10.77 -2.22 13.49
N ASP A 131 11.99 -1.86 13.87
CA ASP A 131 12.23 -0.81 14.88
C ASP A 131 11.61 0.54 14.48
N ALA A 132 11.67 0.88 13.18
CA ALA A 132 11.06 2.09 12.64
C ALA A 132 9.53 2.16 12.91
N PHE A 133 8.85 1.01 12.93
CA PHE A 133 7.40 0.95 13.08
C PHE A 133 6.92 0.68 14.51
N GLN A 134 7.78 0.46 15.51
CA GLN A 134 7.34 0.19 16.89
C GLN A 134 6.58 1.39 17.52
N GLY A 135 6.95 2.61 17.11
CA GLY A 135 6.38 3.85 17.65
C GLY A 135 5.16 4.40 16.90
N VAL A 136 4.84 3.85 15.73
CA VAL A 136 3.80 4.36 14.83
C VAL A 136 2.42 4.30 15.49
N SER A 137 1.72 5.44 15.50
CA SER A 137 0.34 5.59 15.98
C SER A 137 -0.67 5.83 14.86
N VAL A 138 -0.22 6.19 13.65
CA VAL A 138 -1.10 6.39 12.49
C VAL A 138 -0.54 5.63 11.29
N LEU A 139 -1.40 4.89 10.60
CA LEU A 139 -1.05 4.20 9.36
C LEU A 139 -1.69 4.90 8.17
N GLY A 140 -0.95 5.01 7.07
CA GLY A 140 -1.40 5.69 5.87
C GLY A 140 -1.05 4.96 4.57
N VAL A 141 -1.90 5.09 3.57
CA VAL A 141 -1.61 4.69 2.18
C VAL A 141 -2.46 5.51 1.20
N ALA A 142 -1.84 5.91 0.09
CA ALA A 142 -2.52 6.27 -1.15
C ALA A 142 -2.39 5.09 -2.11
N SER A 143 -3.50 4.51 -2.56
CA SER A 143 -3.47 3.43 -3.54
C SER A 143 -4.72 3.40 -4.39
N SER A 144 -4.55 3.22 -5.70
CA SER A 144 -5.64 2.87 -6.61
C SER A 144 -6.22 1.47 -6.35
N HIS A 145 -5.49 0.57 -5.69
CA HIS A 145 -5.86 -0.83 -5.59
C HIS A 145 -6.65 -1.13 -4.29
N PRO A 146 -7.94 -1.52 -4.35
CA PRO A 146 -8.79 -1.71 -3.16
C PRO A 146 -8.26 -2.74 -2.15
N ALA A 147 -7.62 -3.81 -2.64
CA ALA A 147 -7.01 -4.81 -1.76
C ALA A 147 -5.88 -4.23 -0.88
N THR A 148 -5.17 -3.19 -1.33
CA THR A 148 -4.14 -2.50 -0.51
C THR A 148 -4.80 -1.73 0.62
N CYS A 149 -5.84 -0.94 0.32
CA CYS A 149 -6.63 -0.20 1.30
C CYS A 149 -7.23 -1.15 2.35
N ALA A 150 -7.80 -2.27 1.90
CA ALA A 150 -8.41 -3.25 2.78
C ALA A 150 -7.38 -4.08 3.57
N ALA A 151 -6.15 -4.25 3.07
CA ALA A 151 -5.07 -4.86 3.83
C ALA A 151 -4.57 -3.92 4.94
N LEU A 152 -4.44 -2.61 4.67
CA LEU A 152 -4.07 -1.62 5.68
C LEU A 152 -5.15 -1.48 6.77
N ALA A 153 -6.43 -1.42 6.38
CA ALA A 153 -7.55 -1.40 7.32
C ALA A 153 -7.51 -2.60 8.27
N ARG A 154 -7.29 -3.82 7.74
CA ARG A 154 -7.15 -5.04 8.54
C ARG A 154 -5.92 -5.03 9.44
N LEU A 155 -4.81 -4.44 8.99
CA LEU A 155 -3.62 -4.25 9.82
C LEU A 155 -3.93 -3.38 11.04
N ALA A 156 -4.76 -2.36 10.87
CA ALA A 156 -5.31 -1.52 11.93
C ALA A 156 -6.53 -2.14 12.65
N ARG A 157 -6.77 -3.45 12.46
CA ARG A 157 -7.85 -4.22 13.13
C ARG A 157 -9.27 -3.70 12.84
N THR A 158 -9.47 -3.04 11.71
CA THR A 158 -10.78 -2.61 11.22
C THR A 158 -11.08 -3.19 9.82
N ALA A 159 -12.30 -3.00 9.34
CA ALA A 159 -12.72 -3.33 7.98
C ALA A 159 -12.76 -2.07 7.12
N VAL A 160 -12.53 -2.20 5.81
CA VAL A 160 -12.54 -1.04 4.90
C VAL A 160 -13.90 -0.33 4.89
N GLY A 161 -15.00 -1.08 5.02
CA GLY A 161 -16.35 -0.50 5.14
C GLY A 161 -16.69 0.11 6.49
N SER A 162 -15.78 0.04 7.47
CA SER A 162 -15.93 0.57 8.82
C SER A 162 -14.76 1.48 9.21
N LEU A 163 -14.10 2.08 8.22
CA LEU A 163 -13.08 3.08 8.45
C LEU A 163 -13.69 4.31 9.12
N ASP A 164 -12.99 4.83 10.12
CA ASP A 164 -13.31 6.12 10.73
C ASP A 164 -12.88 7.24 9.77
N LEU A 165 -13.84 7.71 8.97
CA LEU A 165 -13.61 8.80 8.02
C LEU A 165 -13.47 10.15 8.73
N ASP A 166 -14.00 10.31 9.94
CA ASP A 166 -13.81 11.55 10.72
C ASP A 166 -12.35 11.66 11.19
N PHE A 167 -11.75 10.53 11.60
CA PHE A 167 -10.31 10.45 11.85
C PHE A 167 -9.51 10.82 10.60
N THR A 168 -9.84 10.23 9.44
CA THR A 168 -9.15 10.56 8.18
C THR A 168 -9.29 12.04 7.84
N HIS A 169 -10.50 12.61 7.92
CA HIS A 169 -10.78 14.02 7.67
C HIS A 169 -9.93 14.93 8.57
N THR A 170 -9.80 14.57 9.84
CA THR A 170 -9.08 15.34 10.85
C THR A 170 -7.56 15.32 10.60
N HIS A 171 -6.99 14.17 10.24
CA HIS A 171 -5.54 13.98 10.25
C HIS A 171 -4.87 14.01 8.87
N ALA A 172 -5.60 13.72 7.78
CA ALA A 172 -4.99 13.52 6.46
C ALA A 172 -4.16 14.73 5.98
N ARG A 173 -4.65 15.95 6.21
CA ARG A 173 -3.95 17.18 5.80
C ARG A 173 -2.61 17.32 6.51
N ASP A 174 -2.58 17.14 7.82
CA ASP A 174 -1.35 17.29 8.62
C ASP A 174 -0.34 16.17 8.33
N VAL A 175 -0.84 14.95 8.08
CA VAL A 175 -0.02 13.80 7.67
C VAL A 175 0.70 14.10 6.35
N LEU A 176 -0.05 14.58 5.34
CA LEU A 176 0.50 14.89 4.02
C LEU A 176 1.40 16.12 4.04
N ALA A 177 1.06 17.17 4.79
CA ALA A 177 1.87 18.40 4.86
C ALA A 177 3.28 18.17 5.43
N GLN A 178 3.49 17.08 6.17
CA GLN A 178 4.76 16.72 6.80
C GLN A 178 5.39 15.47 6.15
N THR A 179 4.86 15.02 5.01
CA THR A 179 5.40 13.85 4.33
C THR A 179 6.83 14.10 3.85
N PRO A 180 7.76 13.16 4.08
CA PRO A 180 9.08 13.20 3.46
C PRO A 180 9.08 12.48 2.09
N VAL A 181 7.93 11.98 1.64
CA VAL A 181 7.78 11.17 0.43
C VAL A 181 7.36 12.03 -0.74
N ARG A 182 8.29 12.26 -1.68
CA ARG A 182 8.16 13.29 -2.72
C ARG A 182 6.97 13.13 -3.68
N TYR A 183 6.52 11.89 -3.96
CA TYR A 183 5.37 11.71 -4.85
C TYR A 183 4.06 12.26 -4.26
N LEU A 184 4.04 12.55 -2.95
CA LEU A 184 2.89 13.10 -2.23
C LEU A 184 2.97 14.62 -2.04
N ASP A 185 4.11 15.27 -2.35
CA ASP A 185 4.34 16.70 -2.05
C ASP A 185 3.25 17.60 -2.66
N ASP A 186 2.85 17.31 -3.90
CA ASP A 186 1.84 18.06 -4.66
C ASP A 186 0.48 17.34 -4.74
N ALA A 187 0.26 16.34 -3.88
CA ALA A 187 -0.94 15.53 -3.93
C ALA A 187 -2.10 16.23 -3.20
N GLU A 188 -3.26 16.29 -3.86
CA GLU A 188 -4.40 17.07 -3.39
C GLU A 188 -5.48 16.16 -2.79
N LEU A 189 -5.99 16.51 -1.61
CA LEU A 189 -7.11 15.80 -0.96
C LEU A 189 -8.42 16.09 -1.69
N HIS A 190 -9.10 15.05 -2.16
CA HIS A 190 -10.32 15.16 -2.96
C HIS A 190 -11.40 14.16 -2.51
N GLY A 191 -12.64 14.51 -2.81
CA GLY A 191 -13.82 13.70 -2.50
C GLY A 191 -14.71 14.39 -1.48
N SER A 192 -15.92 13.86 -1.32
CA SER A 192 -16.94 14.49 -0.47
C SER A 192 -16.51 14.65 0.99
N LEU A 193 -15.55 13.84 1.46
CA LEU A 193 -15.00 13.94 2.80
C LEU A 193 -14.27 15.28 3.03
N PHE A 194 -13.57 15.81 2.02
CA PHE A 194 -12.74 17.00 2.15
C PHE A 194 -13.41 18.27 1.59
N GLY A 195 -14.58 18.12 0.94
CA GLY A 195 -15.28 19.20 0.25
C GLY A 195 -14.59 19.62 -1.05
N GLY A 196 -14.95 20.81 -1.55
CA GLY A 196 -14.38 21.37 -2.79
C GLY A 196 -14.91 20.72 -4.08
N ASP A 197 -14.27 21.04 -5.20
CA ASP A 197 -14.57 20.42 -6.49
C ASP A 197 -13.90 19.04 -6.56
N HIS A 198 -14.69 18.00 -6.81
CA HIS A 198 -14.18 16.64 -6.88
C HIS A 198 -15.04 15.79 -7.83
N PRO A 199 -14.47 14.70 -8.38
CA PRO A 199 -15.25 13.77 -9.20
C PRO A 199 -16.48 13.22 -8.45
N ARG A 200 -17.57 13.01 -9.18
CA ARG A 200 -18.81 12.47 -8.62
C ARG A 200 -18.57 11.06 -8.09
N GLY A 201 -18.95 10.83 -6.83
CA GLY A 201 -18.86 9.53 -6.19
C GLY A 201 -17.53 9.29 -5.46
N ALA A 202 -16.53 10.15 -5.63
CA ALA A 202 -15.33 10.13 -4.79
C ALA A 202 -15.70 10.55 -3.36
N VAL A 203 -15.30 9.74 -2.37
CA VAL A 203 -15.53 10.04 -0.95
C VAL A 203 -14.23 10.43 -0.27
N CYS A 204 -13.24 9.53 -0.26
CA CYS A 204 -11.93 9.74 0.37
C CYS A 204 -10.82 9.37 -0.61
N SER A 205 -10.35 10.36 -1.35
CA SER A 205 -9.39 10.19 -2.44
C SER A 205 -8.28 11.24 -2.38
N ILE A 206 -7.21 10.96 -3.12
CA ILE A 206 -6.08 11.85 -3.27
C ILE A 206 -5.69 11.92 -4.75
N PHE A 207 -5.48 13.12 -5.28
CA PHE A 207 -5.08 13.34 -6.66
C PHE A 207 -3.56 13.36 -6.78
N THR A 208 -2.98 12.20 -7.07
CA THR A 208 -1.53 12.01 -7.21
C THR A 208 -1.04 12.18 -8.64
N ARG A 209 -1.96 12.35 -9.61
CA ARG A 209 -1.67 12.39 -11.06
C ARG A 209 -0.98 11.11 -11.54
N PHE A 210 -1.19 10.00 -10.81
CA PHE A 210 -0.65 8.70 -11.16
C PHE A 210 -1.62 7.95 -12.08
N TYR A 211 -1.52 8.23 -13.38
CA TYR A 211 -2.43 7.72 -14.42
C TYR A 211 -2.14 6.25 -14.81
N ILE A 212 -2.39 5.32 -13.90
CA ILE A 212 -2.33 3.89 -14.20
C ILE A 212 -3.63 3.38 -14.80
N ASP A 213 -3.55 2.21 -15.42
CA ASP A 213 -4.72 1.49 -15.88
C ASP A 213 -5.54 1.00 -14.67
N HIS A 214 -6.83 1.32 -14.68
CA HIS A 214 -7.76 0.99 -13.61
C HIS A 214 -8.64 -0.24 -13.90
N GLU A 215 -8.44 -0.98 -15.00
CA GLU A 215 -9.29 -2.15 -15.33
C GLU A 215 -9.29 -3.17 -14.19
N GLU A 216 -8.10 -3.55 -13.72
CA GLU A 216 -7.98 -4.50 -12.63
C GLU A 216 -8.43 -3.92 -11.27
N PRO A 217 -7.97 -2.72 -10.85
CA PRO A 217 -8.49 -2.06 -9.65
C PRO A 217 -10.02 -1.94 -9.58
N LEU A 218 -10.68 -1.54 -10.68
CA LEU A 218 -12.14 -1.38 -10.73
C LEU A 218 -12.87 -2.73 -10.62
N ARG A 219 -12.33 -3.78 -11.25
CA ARG A 219 -12.90 -5.14 -11.09
C ARG A 219 -12.80 -5.62 -9.64
N VAL A 220 -11.70 -5.35 -8.96
CA VAL A 220 -11.53 -5.70 -7.54
C VAL A 220 -12.43 -4.84 -6.66
N LEU A 221 -12.57 -3.55 -6.98
CA LEU A 221 -13.42 -2.59 -6.26
C LEU A 221 -14.87 -3.09 -6.22
N GLN A 222 -15.39 -3.61 -7.33
CA GLN A 222 -16.75 -4.13 -7.39
C GLN A 222 -16.98 -5.25 -6.35
N THR A 223 -16.04 -6.17 -6.19
CA THR A 223 -16.12 -7.23 -5.15
C THR A 223 -16.24 -6.65 -3.73
N PHE A 224 -15.49 -5.58 -3.43
CA PHE A 224 -15.57 -4.93 -2.12
C PHE A 224 -16.87 -4.16 -1.91
N LYS A 225 -17.43 -3.54 -2.96
CA LYS A 225 -18.75 -2.91 -2.90
C LYS A 225 -19.85 -3.93 -2.64
N ASP A 226 -19.77 -5.09 -3.27
CA ASP A 226 -20.79 -6.13 -3.15
C ASP A 226 -20.75 -6.86 -1.79
N VAL A 227 -19.57 -6.99 -1.16
CA VAL A 227 -19.36 -7.89 -0.01
C VAL A 227 -18.91 -7.18 1.27
N GLU A 228 -18.16 -6.08 1.19
CA GLU A 228 -17.47 -5.47 2.33
C GLU A 228 -17.88 -4.02 2.62
N ASN A 229 -19.01 -3.56 2.06
CA ASN A 229 -19.56 -2.22 2.26
C ASN A 229 -18.53 -1.09 2.04
N TRP A 230 -17.90 -1.07 0.86
CA TRP A 230 -16.83 -0.13 0.52
C TRP A 230 -17.16 1.35 0.85
N SER A 231 -16.29 2.01 1.63
CA SER A 231 -16.52 3.36 2.18
C SER A 231 -15.80 4.51 1.45
N LEU A 232 -14.80 4.21 0.62
CA LEU A 232 -13.90 5.24 0.06
C LEU A 232 -14.42 5.88 -1.24
N GLY A 233 -15.55 5.41 -1.75
CA GLY A 233 -16.20 5.93 -2.95
C GLY A 233 -15.68 5.33 -4.26
N GLU A 234 -15.80 6.11 -5.34
CA GLU A 234 -15.39 5.74 -6.69
C GLU A 234 -13.91 6.03 -6.98
N LEU A 235 -13.27 5.18 -7.79
CA LEU A 235 -11.91 5.41 -8.29
C LEU A 235 -11.97 6.18 -9.62
N HIS A 236 -11.18 7.24 -9.73
CA HIS A 236 -11.09 8.07 -10.94
C HIS A 236 -9.66 8.13 -11.47
N GLU A 237 -9.51 8.40 -12.77
CA GLU A 237 -8.19 8.52 -13.41
C GLU A 237 -7.29 9.57 -12.74
N GLY A 238 -6.05 9.17 -12.42
CA GLY A 238 -5.08 10.02 -11.72
C GLY A 238 -5.36 10.22 -10.22
N TYR A 239 -6.43 9.63 -9.70
CA TYR A 239 -6.74 9.58 -8.28
C TYR A 239 -6.39 8.21 -7.70
N GLU A 240 -6.13 8.22 -6.40
CA GLU A 240 -5.97 7.04 -5.59
C GLU A 240 -6.90 7.12 -4.38
N PHE A 241 -7.30 5.98 -3.83
CA PHE A 241 -7.99 5.96 -2.56
C PHE A 241 -7.01 6.34 -1.45
N LEU A 242 -7.50 7.13 -0.49
CA LEU A 242 -6.73 7.50 0.68
C LEU A 242 -7.25 6.74 1.90
N VAL A 243 -6.35 6.09 2.64
CA VAL A 243 -6.64 5.53 3.96
C VAL A 243 -5.65 6.15 4.94
N VAL A 244 -6.18 6.78 5.99
CA VAL A 244 -5.44 7.27 7.15
C VAL A 244 -6.18 6.77 8.38
N VAL A 245 -5.52 5.96 9.21
CA VAL A 245 -6.20 5.21 10.26
C VAL A 245 -5.34 5.16 11.53
N SER A 246 -5.99 5.32 12.69
CA SER A 246 -5.36 5.11 13.98
C SER A 246 -4.84 3.68 14.08
N ARG A 247 -3.62 3.54 14.59
CA ARG A 247 -3.09 2.25 14.99
C ARG A 247 -3.28 2.11 16.49
N ASP A 248 -4.38 1.48 16.85
CA ASP A 248 -4.60 1.06 18.22
C ASP A 248 -3.56 -0.01 18.60
N LYS A 249 -2.91 0.17 19.74
CA LYS A 249 -1.92 -0.78 20.29
C LYS A 249 -2.60 -1.98 20.95
#